data_AF-A0A0F9T4Y2-F1
#
_entry.id   AF-A0A0F9T4Y2-F1
#
_cell.length_a   1.000
_cell.length_b   1.000
_cell.length_c   1.000
_cell.angle_alpha   90.00
_cell.angle_beta   90.00
_cell.angle_gamma   90.00
#
_symmetry.space_group_name_H-M   'P 1'
#
loop_
_entity.id
_entity.type
_entity.pdbx_description
1 polymer ?
#
loop_
_entity_poly.entity_id
_entity_poly.type
_entity_poly.pdbx_seq_one_letter_code
_entity_poly.pdbx_strand_id
1 'polypeptide(L)'
;MNCIRCGRNEQIERHRIVPGIEGGEYTPENEEPLCLPCHKYEHVKRQCVDTLSRERTRRQNDGRVSFLVHRLQVIEKLNTPELIRERGTYQTYWIDSTTRKIPRWKPN
;
A
#
# COMPACT_ATOMS: atom_id res chain seq x y z
N MET A 1 -16.13 -8.30 -15.18
CA MET A 1 -15.48 -7.10 -14.59
C MET A 1 -14.09 -7.53 -14.17
N ASN A 2 -13.06 -6.79 -14.57
CA ASN A 2 -11.67 -7.15 -14.29
C ASN A 2 -11.06 -6.13 -13.32
N CYS A 3 -10.11 -6.57 -12.50
CA CYS A 3 -9.30 -5.72 -11.64
C CYS A 3 -8.58 -4.67 -12.51
N ILE A 4 -8.81 -3.39 -12.24
CA ILE A 4 -8.22 -2.29 -13.02
C ILE A 4 -6.68 -2.29 -12.94
N ARG A 5 -6.12 -2.79 -11.83
CA ARG A 5 -4.68 -2.82 -11.57
C ARG A 5 -3.96 -3.98 -12.24
N CYS A 6 -4.45 -5.21 -12.05
CA CYS A 6 -3.75 -6.42 -12.52
C CYS A 6 -4.53 -7.25 -13.54
N GLY A 7 -5.74 -6.90 -13.92
CA GLY A 7 -6.51 -7.59 -14.96
C GLY A 7 -7.11 -8.95 -14.56
N ARG A 8 -6.85 -9.47 -13.34
CA ARG A 8 -7.55 -10.66 -12.82
C ARG A 8 -9.06 -10.41 -12.78
N ASN A 9 -9.86 -11.46 -12.95
CA ASN A 9 -11.32 -11.41 -12.95
C ASN A 9 -11.96 -12.17 -11.76
N GLU A 10 -11.14 -12.67 -10.83
CA GLU A 10 -11.56 -13.40 -9.65
C GLU A 10 -11.58 -12.49 -8.40
N GLN A 11 -12.53 -12.72 -7.50
CA GLN A 11 -12.66 -12.04 -6.21
C GLN A 11 -12.56 -10.51 -6.34
N ILE A 12 -13.39 -9.94 -7.22
CA ILE A 12 -13.42 -8.50 -7.48
C ILE A 12 -14.28 -7.80 -6.43
N GLU A 13 -13.71 -6.80 -5.79
CA GLU A 13 -14.34 -5.90 -4.84
C GLU A 13 -14.32 -4.47 -5.39
N ARG A 14 -15.25 -3.64 -4.91
CA ARG A 14 -15.26 -2.21 -5.22
C ARG A 14 -14.39 -1.48 -4.20
N HIS A 15 -13.26 -0.97 -4.66
CA HIS A 15 -12.40 -0.11 -3.87
C HIS A 15 -12.83 1.34 -4.01
N ARG A 16 -12.87 2.09 -2.92
CA ARG A 16 -13.17 3.52 -2.95
C ARG A 16 -11.90 4.32 -3.16
N ILE A 17 -11.86 5.12 -4.23
CA ILE A 17 -10.74 5.99 -4.59
C ILE A 17 -10.53 7.04 -3.47
N VAL A 18 -11.61 7.72 -3.09
CA VAL A 18 -11.69 8.60 -1.92
C VAL A 18 -12.48 7.86 -0.82
N PRO A 19 -11.90 7.57 0.35
CA PRO A 19 -12.59 6.89 1.43
C PRO A 19 -13.61 7.81 2.10
N GLY A 20 -14.64 7.22 2.71
CA GLY A 20 -15.68 8.00 3.40
C GLY A 20 -15.16 8.87 4.54
N ILE A 21 -14.07 8.48 5.21
CA ILE A 21 -13.45 9.31 6.27
C ILE A 21 -12.84 10.62 5.72
N GLU A 22 -12.53 10.67 4.42
CA GLU A 22 -12.03 11.86 3.73
C GLU A 22 -13.15 12.61 2.98
N GLY A 23 -14.42 12.24 3.22
CA GLY A 23 -15.58 12.82 2.53
C GLY A 23 -15.93 12.16 1.19
N GLY A 24 -15.33 11.01 0.86
CA GLY A 24 -15.65 10.28 -0.36
C GLY A 24 -17.07 9.71 -0.35
N GLU A 25 -17.86 10.08 -1.35
CA GLU A 25 -19.22 9.59 -1.54
C GLU A 25 -19.27 8.16 -2.10
N TYR A 26 -20.39 7.47 -1.92
CA TYR A 26 -20.65 6.17 -2.54
C TYR A 26 -21.23 6.37 -3.95
N THR A 27 -20.36 6.72 -4.89
CA THR A 27 -20.73 6.91 -6.29
C THR A 27 -19.92 5.98 -7.20
N PRO A 28 -20.46 5.58 -8.37
CA PRO A 28 -19.71 4.78 -9.35
C PRO A 28 -18.38 5.43 -9.78
N GLU A 29 -18.30 6.76 -9.78
CA GLU A 29 -17.10 7.52 -10.15
C GLU A 29 -16.01 7.47 -9.07
N ASN A 30 -16.40 7.21 -7.82
CA ASN A 30 -15.49 7.08 -6.68
C ASN A 30 -15.16 5.60 -6.35
N GLU A 31 -15.57 4.67 -7.21
CA GLU A 31 -15.34 3.24 -7.04
C GLU A 31 -14.56 2.66 -8.22
N GLU A 32 -13.55 1.83 -7.92
CA GLU A 32 -12.81 1.08 -8.92
C GLU A 32 -12.80 -0.43 -8.61
N PRO A 33 -12.86 -1.29 -9.64
CA PRO A 33 -12.83 -2.72 -9.42
C PRO A 33 -11.40 -3.19 -9.15
N LEU A 34 -11.17 -3.79 -7.98
CA LEU A 34 -9.89 -4.42 -7.63
C LEU A 34 -10.11 -5.87 -7.22
N CYS A 35 -9.22 -6.76 -7.62
CA CYS A 35 -9.16 -8.09 -7.01
C CYS A 35 -8.70 -7.98 -5.56
N LEU A 36 -9.15 -8.88 -4.70
CA LEU A 36 -8.85 -8.86 -3.26
C LEU A 36 -7.34 -8.65 -2.93
N PRO A 37 -6.36 -9.28 -3.62
CA PRO A 37 -4.94 -8.97 -3.41
C PRO A 37 -4.54 -7.52 -3.73
N CYS A 38 -5.01 -6.97 -4.86
CA CYS A 38 -4.74 -5.58 -5.23
C CYS A 38 -5.45 -4.60 -4.28
N HIS A 39 -6.65 -4.96 -3.83
CA HIS A 39 -7.39 -4.15 -2.86
C HIS A 39 -6.64 -4.04 -1.52
N LYS A 40 -6.11 -5.16 -1.02
CA LYS A 40 -5.25 -5.18 0.18
C LYS A 40 -3.99 -4.35 -0.01
N TYR A 41 -3.34 -4.45 -1.18
CA TYR A 41 -2.17 -3.63 -1.52
C TYR A 41 -2.49 -2.12 -1.41
N GLU A 42 -3.58 -1.65 -2.02
CA GLU A 42 -3.94 -0.22 -2.00
C GLU A 42 -4.21 0.29 -0.58
N HIS A 43 -4.91 -0.49 0.25
CA HIS A 43 -5.12 -0.12 1.66
C HIS A 43 -3.80 0.02 2.43
N VAL A 44 -2.86 -0.92 2.25
CA VAL A 44 -1.56 -0.86 2.93
C VAL A 44 -0.72 0.31 2.41
N LYS A 45 -0.70 0.54 1.09
CA LYS A 45 -0.01 1.67 0.47
C LYS A 45 -0.51 2.99 1.05
N ARG A 46 -1.84 3.20 1.05
CA ARG A 46 -2.47 4.41 1.60
C ARG A 46 -2.10 4.63 3.06
N GLN A 47 -2.22 3.60 3.90
CA GLN A 47 -1.85 3.69 5.30
C GLN A 47 -0.39 4.12 5.50
N CYS A 48 0.54 3.65 4.66
CA CYS A 48 1.94 4.05 4.72
C CYS A 48 2.11 5.52 4.32
N VAL A 49 1.45 5.98 3.26
CA VAL A 49 1.46 7.37 2.80
C VAL A 49 0.88 8.31 3.86
N ASP A 50 -0.28 7.99 4.43
CA ASP A 50 -0.93 8.81 5.47
C ASP A 50 -0.05 8.92 6.70
N THR A 51 0.60 7.82 7.09
CA THR A 51 1.53 7.81 8.21
C THR A 51 2.74 8.68 7.90
N LEU A 52 3.35 8.53 6.72
CA LEU A 52 4.49 9.34 6.29
C LEU A 52 4.15 10.84 6.28
N SER A 53 2.99 11.21 5.75
CA SER A 53 2.51 12.61 5.73
C SER A 53 2.36 13.17 7.15
N ARG A 54 1.76 12.41 8.08
CA ARG A 54 1.64 12.83 9.49
C ARG A 54 3.00 13.00 10.18
N GLU A 55 3.94 12.09 9.95
CA GLU A 55 5.28 12.19 10.56
C GLU A 55 6.05 13.41 10.04
N ARG A 56 5.95 13.70 8.73
CA ARG A 56 6.55 14.90 8.13
C ARG A 56 6.00 16.19 8.74
N THR A 57 4.68 16.29 8.92
CA THR A 57 4.04 17.48 9.53
C THR A 57 4.48 17.69 10.98
N ARG A 58 4.73 16.60 11.73
CA ARG A 58 5.12 16.66 13.14
C ARG A 58 6.60 16.98 13.37
N ARG A 59 7.40 17.17 12.31
CA ARG A 59 8.87 17.34 12.38
C ARG A 59 9.55 16.25 13.24
N GLN A 60 9.00 15.03 13.27
CA GLN A 60 9.57 13.95 14.06
C GLN A 60 10.74 13.29 13.33
N ASN A 61 11.78 12.97 14.11
CA ASN A 61 12.95 12.11 13.82
C ASN A 61 13.09 11.64 12.37
N ASP A 62 14.08 12.17 11.65
CA ASP A 62 14.43 11.80 10.27
C ASP A 62 14.49 10.28 10.07
N GLY A 63 14.99 9.52 11.05
CA GLY A 63 15.06 8.06 10.98
C GLY A 63 13.71 7.36 10.80
N ARG A 64 12.62 7.89 11.37
CA ARG A 64 11.27 7.32 11.22
C ARG A 64 10.68 7.61 9.84
N VAL A 65 10.90 8.82 9.33
CA VAL A 65 10.53 9.20 7.96
C VAL A 65 11.28 8.33 6.96
N SER A 66 12.61 8.17 7.10
CA SER A 66 13.42 7.31 6.25
C SER A 66 12.94 5.85 6.26
N PHE A 67 12.59 5.32 7.44
CA PHE A 67 12.03 3.97 7.54
C PHE A 67 10.71 3.82 6.79
N LEU A 68 9.78 4.78 6.93
CA LEU A 68 8.49 4.74 6.24
C LEU A 68 8.63 4.87 4.72
N VAL A 69 9.54 5.73 4.25
CA VAL A 69 9.88 5.84 2.82
C VAL A 69 10.41 4.51 2.30
N HIS A 70 11.35 3.89 3.01
CA HIS A 70 11.89 2.60 2.61
C HIS A 70 10.82 1.51 2.59
N ARG A 71 9.97 1.45 3.63
CA ARG A 71 8.84 0.49 3.68
C ARG A 71 7.93 0.64 2.46
N LEU A 72 7.63 1.88 2.05
CA LEU A 72 6.80 2.14 0.86
C LEU A 72 7.48 1.60 -0.41
N GLN A 73 8.77 1.88 -0.60
CA GLN A 73 9.55 1.39 -1.75
C GLN A 73 9.54 -0.14 -1.86
N VAL A 74 9.71 -0.82 -0.72
CA VAL A 74 9.69 -2.30 -0.67
C VAL A 74 8.30 -2.84 -1.02
N ILE A 75 7.24 -2.23 -0.48
CA ILE A 75 5.87 -2.65 -0.79
C ILE A 75 5.58 -2.49 -2.27
N GLU A 76 5.97 -1.38 -2.90
CA GLU A 76 5.80 -1.16 -4.34
C GLU A 76 6.59 -2.18 -5.16
N LYS A 77 7.85 -2.42 -4.80
CA LYS A 77 8.73 -3.40 -5.47
C LYS A 77 8.19 -4.83 -5.40
N LEU A 78 7.73 -5.27 -4.23
CA LEU A 78 7.28 -6.65 -4.03
C LEU A 78 5.91 -6.93 -4.66
N ASN A 79 5.14 -5.89 -4.97
CA ASN A 79 3.73 -6.02 -5.31
C ASN A 79 3.37 -5.39 -6.64
N THR A 80 4.24 -5.46 -7.65
CA THR A 80 3.85 -5.04 -9.00
C THR A 80 2.58 -5.78 -9.46
N PRO A 81 1.80 -5.21 -10.38
CA PRO A 81 0.61 -5.88 -10.91
C PRO A 81 0.88 -7.30 -11.41
N GLU A 82 2.02 -7.52 -12.06
CA GLU A 82 2.47 -8.81 -12.60
C GLU A 82 2.74 -9.81 -11.47
N LEU A 83 3.48 -9.40 -10.43
CA LEU A 83 3.82 -10.26 -9.31
C LEU A 83 2.59 -10.67 -8.49
N ILE A 84 1.66 -9.73 -8.25
CA ILE A 84 0.38 -10.07 -7.62
C ILE A 84 -0.45 -10.97 -8.52
N ARG A 85 -0.46 -10.72 -9.84
CA ARG A 85 -1.17 -11.57 -10.80
C ARG A 85 -0.60 -12.98 -10.83
N GLU A 86 0.70 -13.16 -10.78
CA GLU A 86 1.35 -14.48 -10.79
C GLU A 86 1.06 -15.24 -9.49
N ARG A 87 1.27 -14.58 -8.34
CA ARG A 87 1.16 -15.22 -7.02
C ARG A 87 -0.27 -15.40 -6.53
N GLY A 88 -1.20 -14.57 -7.01
CA GLY A 88 -2.58 -14.50 -6.51
C GLY A 88 -2.71 -13.94 -5.10
N THR A 89 -1.67 -13.35 -4.55
CA THR A 89 -1.68 -12.72 -3.24
C THR A 89 -0.75 -11.52 -3.16
N TYR A 90 -1.04 -10.64 -2.21
CA TYR A 90 -0.17 -9.52 -1.82
C TYR A 90 0.91 -10.03 -0.86
N GLN A 91 2.13 -9.51 -1.01
CA GLN A 91 3.25 -9.75 -0.13
C GLN A 91 3.49 -8.55 0.79
N THR A 92 3.48 -8.80 2.10
CA THR A 92 3.74 -7.75 3.09
C THR A 92 5.21 -7.33 3.09
N TYR A 93 5.50 -6.12 3.56
CA TYR A 93 6.88 -5.70 3.83
C TYR A 93 7.66 -6.67 4.74
N TRP A 94 6.99 -7.37 5.67
CA TRP A 94 7.65 -8.18 6.71
C TRP A 94 8.17 -9.53 6.24
N ILE A 95 7.77 -9.99 5.06
CA ILE A 95 8.23 -11.27 4.51
C ILE A 95 9.57 -11.15 3.77
N ASP A 96 9.98 -9.94 3.40
CA ASP A 96 11.26 -9.71 2.78
C ASP A 96 12.37 -9.67 3.83
N SER A 97 13.15 -10.76 3.88
CA SER A 97 14.26 -10.94 4.81
C SER A 97 15.41 -9.97 4.57
N THR A 98 15.52 -9.38 3.39
CA THR A 98 16.55 -8.37 3.06
C THR A 98 16.22 -7.01 3.68
N THR A 99 14.94 -6.72 3.91
CA THR A 99 14.45 -5.44 4.43
C THR A 99 13.98 -5.52 5.89
N ARG A 100 13.71 -6.73 6.40
CA ARG A 100 13.50 -7.03 7.84
C ARG A 100 14.72 -6.70 8.72
N LYS A 101 15.89 -6.55 8.11
CA LYS A 101 17.18 -6.27 8.76
C LYS A 101 17.62 -4.81 8.69
N ILE A 102 16.82 -3.88 8.18
CA ILE A 102 17.17 -2.46 8.27
C ILE A 102 17.38 -2.15 9.75
N PRO A 103 18.59 -1.75 10.17
CA PRO A 103 18.87 -1.53 11.56
C PRO A 103 17.85 -0.54 12.11
N ARG A 104 17.26 -0.83 13.28
CA ARG A 104 16.60 0.23 14.06
C ARG A 104 17.61 1.35 14.15
N TRP A 105 17.31 2.47 13.50
CA TRP A 105 18.18 3.64 13.48
C TRP A 105 18.62 3.93 14.92
N LYS A 106 19.93 3.82 15.17
CA LYS A 106 20.53 4.24 16.42
C LYS A 106 20.88 5.72 16.24
N PRO A 107 20.28 6.65 17.00
CA PRO A 107 20.81 8.00 17.07
C PRO A 107 22.25 7.91 17.58
N ASN A 108 23.17 8.58 16.89
CA ASN A 108 24.47 8.94 17.46
C ASN A 108 24.27 10.11 18.43
#